data_AF-A0A961C626-F1
#
_entry.id   AF-A0A961C626-F1
#
_cell.length_a   1.000
_cell.length_b   1.000
_cell.length_c   1.000
_cell.angle_alpha   90.00
_cell.angle_beta   90.00
_cell.angle_gamma   90.00
#
_symmetry.space_group_name_H-M   'P 1'
#
loop_
_entity.id
_entity.type
_entity.pdbx_description
1 polymer ?
#
loop_
_entity_poly.entity_id
_entity_poly.type
_entity_poly.pdbx_seq_one_letter_code
_entity_poly.pdbx_strand_id
1 'polypeptide(L)'
;MNDEEPQSPDQETAAEPSGELVIYDCTAWSGESRRLFGSLLNMQGVANAWQGTEVTVSASDTEVVDDLVDQVMSTARSAIDPELPTIIYEMADWPDALQNEFAAQLTISEVAYEWNVDGDIVVNEADEDTVEEVIDMLPPVDSFDSVDGLEAQGILNEVFMTCDRLASKPADGSAMERLRSTLAELESMSPPFGFDDREWATLVASVRDVCAPEVELSDKSLAKAAKATRDRVRAYV
;
A
#
# COMPACT_ATOMS: atom_id res chain seq x y z
N MET A 1 -56.95 12.54 -36.77
CA MET A 1 -55.68 13.26 -36.66
C MET A 1 -55.14 12.96 -35.28
N ASN A 2 -54.18 12.04 -35.19
CA ASN A 2 -53.34 11.87 -34.01
C ASN A 2 -52.25 12.93 -34.11
N ASP A 3 -52.17 13.82 -33.14
CA ASP A 3 -51.02 14.70 -32.92
C ASP A 3 -50.02 13.93 -32.05
N GLU A 4 -48.84 13.71 -32.61
CA GLU A 4 -47.76 12.87 -32.12
C GLU A 4 -46.87 13.75 -31.22
N GLU A 5 -46.82 13.42 -29.94
CA GLU A 5 -45.87 14.01 -28.98
C GLU A 5 -44.49 13.34 -29.21
N PRO A 6 -43.39 14.08 -29.42
CA PRO A 6 -42.09 13.46 -29.65
C PRO A 6 -41.49 12.97 -28.32
N GLN A 7 -41.59 11.67 -28.06
CA GLN A 7 -40.79 11.02 -27.02
C GLN A 7 -39.31 11.09 -27.41
N SER A 8 -38.52 11.71 -26.55
CA SER A 8 -37.06 11.74 -26.66
C SER A 8 -36.49 10.31 -26.58
N PRO A 9 -35.47 9.97 -27.37
CA PRO A 9 -34.96 8.62 -27.47
C PRO A 9 -34.31 8.18 -26.15
N ASP A 10 -34.65 6.95 -25.75
CA ASP A 10 -34.02 6.09 -24.77
C ASP A 10 -32.66 6.57 -24.27
N GLN A 11 -32.63 6.95 -22.98
CA GLN A 11 -31.44 6.78 -22.19
C GLN A 11 -31.09 5.29 -22.24
N GLU A 12 -30.02 4.99 -22.98
CA GLU A 12 -29.29 3.74 -22.99
C GLU A 12 -29.21 3.22 -21.55
N THR A 13 -30.09 2.28 -21.24
CA THR A 13 -30.07 1.56 -19.98
C THR A 13 -28.81 0.73 -20.05
N ALA A 14 -27.75 1.21 -19.41
CA ALA A 14 -26.62 0.37 -19.05
C ALA A 14 -27.22 -0.84 -18.33
N ALA A 15 -27.22 -1.98 -19.00
CA ALA A 15 -27.67 -3.22 -18.41
C ALA A 15 -26.80 -3.45 -17.18
N GLU A 16 -27.37 -3.24 -16.00
CA GLU A 16 -26.78 -3.72 -14.77
C GLU A 16 -26.56 -5.23 -14.98
N PRO A 17 -25.34 -5.76 -14.80
CA PRO A 17 -25.14 -7.19 -14.97
C PRO A 17 -26.01 -7.89 -13.93
N SER A 18 -27.10 -8.48 -14.40
CA SER A 18 -28.01 -9.32 -13.63
C SER A 18 -27.30 -10.63 -13.30
N GLY A 19 -26.31 -10.57 -12.41
CA GLY A 19 -25.49 -11.67 -11.98
C GLY A 19 -24.82 -11.32 -10.66
N GLU A 20 -24.78 -12.29 -9.75
CA GLU A 20 -23.94 -12.17 -8.55
C GLU A 20 -22.50 -11.95 -9.01
N LEU A 21 -21.79 -10.99 -8.41
CA LEU A 21 -20.41 -10.66 -8.75
C LEU A 21 -19.50 -11.18 -7.65
N VAL A 22 -18.36 -11.73 -8.05
CA VAL A 22 -17.34 -12.27 -7.14
C VAL A 22 -16.05 -11.49 -7.35
N ILE A 23 -15.42 -11.13 -6.23
CA ILE A 23 -14.16 -10.39 -6.20
C ILE A 23 -13.05 -11.38 -5.86
N TYR A 24 -12.01 -11.39 -6.68
CA TYR A 24 -10.77 -12.11 -6.43
C TYR A 24 -9.70 -11.11 -5.99
N ASP A 25 -9.12 -11.35 -4.81
CA ASP A 25 -7.96 -10.59 -4.33
C ASP A 25 -6.68 -11.13 -4.96
N CYS A 26 -6.02 -10.32 -5.78
CA CYS A 26 -4.72 -10.65 -6.38
C CYS A 26 -3.60 -9.78 -5.80
N THR A 27 -3.78 -9.22 -4.60
CA THR A 27 -2.80 -8.31 -3.98
C THR A 27 -1.45 -8.98 -3.75
N ALA A 28 -1.45 -10.26 -3.35
CA ALA A 28 -0.22 -11.05 -3.17
C ALA A 28 0.47 -11.45 -4.50
N TRP A 29 -0.15 -11.23 -5.65
CA TRP A 29 0.40 -11.67 -6.94
C TRP A 29 1.39 -10.67 -7.51
N SER A 30 2.39 -11.16 -8.24
CA SER A 30 3.29 -10.29 -9.01
C SER A 30 2.53 -9.53 -10.10
N GLY A 31 3.06 -8.36 -10.50
CA GLY A 31 2.47 -7.58 -11.59
C GLY A 31 2.44 -8.33 -12.93
N GLU A 32 3.35 -9.28 -13.14
CA GLU A 32 3.36 -10.14 -14.32
C GLU A 32 2.25 -11.19 -14.28
N SER A 33 2.07 -11.86 -13.13
CA SER A 33 1.00 -12.84 -12.91
C SER A 33 -0.39 -12.22 -13.09
N ARG A 34 -0.61 -10.98 -12.60
CA ARG A 34 -1.88 -10.26 -12.81
C ARG A 34 -2.12 -9.91 -14.29
N ARG A 35 -1.08 -9.52 -15.03
CA ARG A 35 -1.18 -9.25 -16.49
C ARG A 35 -1.48 -10.53 -17.26
N LEU A 36 -0.82 -11.64 -16.93
CA LEU A 36 -1.10 -12.94 -17.51
C LEU A 36 -2.55 -13.36 -17.24
N PHE A 37 -3.01 -13.24 -15.99
CA PHE A 37 -4.39 -13.55 -15.61
C PHE A 37 -5.41 -12.70 -16.35
N GLY A 38 -5.20 -11.40 -16.42
CA GLY A 38 -6.05 -10.49 -17.22
C GLY A 38 -6.08 -10.87 -18.70
N SER A 39 -4.95 -11.30 -19.27
CA SER A 39 -4.90 -11.79 -20.65
C SER A 39 -5.69 -13.09 -20.83
N LEU A 40 -5.63 -14.01 -19.87
CA LEU A 40 -6.35 -15.29 -19.89
C LEU A 40 -7.86 -15.10 -19.75
N LEU A 41 -8.30 -14.23 -18.84
CA LEU A 41 -9.72 -13.85 -18.69
C LEU A 41 -10.29 -13.30 -20.00
N ASN A 42 -9.55 -12.41 -20.67
CA ASN A 42 -9.96 -11.86 -21.96
C ASN A 42 -9.98 -12.93 -23.07
N MET A 43 -9.03 -13.87 -23.06
CA MET A 43 -8.99 -14.97 -24.03
C MET A 43 -10.16 -15.93 -23.87
N GLN A 44 -10.57 -16.22 -22.62
CA GLN A 44 -11.74 -17.05 -22.31
C GLN A 44 -13.07 -16.30 -22.46
N GLY A 45 -13.04 -15.00 -22.78
CA GLY A 45 -14.24 -14.18 -22.93
C GLY A 45 -14.95 -13.88 -21.61
N VAL A 46 -14.25 -13.99 -20.48
CA VAL A 46 -14.80 -13.70 -19.15
C VAL A 46 -14.86 -12.19 -18.96
N ALA A 47 -16.07 -11.67 -18.73
CA ALA A 47 -16.27 -10.27 -18.39
C ALA A 47 -15.62 -9.98 -17.02
N ASN A 48 -14.59 -9.13 -17.02
CA ASN A 48 -13.81 -8.80 -15.84
C ASN A 48 -13.66 -7.28 -15.69
N ALA A 49 -13.65 -6.81 -14.45
CA ALA A 49 -13.40 -5.41 -14.10
C ALA A 49 -12.30 -5.35 -13.04
N TRP A 50 -11.17 -4.74 -13.39
CA TRP A 50 -10.05 -4.56 -12.48
C TRP A 50 -10.19 -3.25 -11.68
N GLN A 51 -9.97 -3.33 -10.37
CA GLN A 51 -9.84 -2.17 -9.48
C GLN A 51 -8.55 -2.32 -8.67
N GLY A 52 -7.48 -1.66 -9.13
CA GLY A 52 -6.17 -1.81 -8.53
C GLY A 52 -5.64 -3.25 -8.68
N THR A 53 -5.55 -3.97 -7.56
CA THR A 53 -5.06 -5.36 -7.48
C THR A 53 -6.16 -6.39 -7.38
N GLU A 54 -7.42 -5.96 -7.31
CA GLU A 54 -8.60 -6.83 -7.24
C GLU A 54 -9.26 -6.92 -8.62
N VAL A 55 -9.84 -8.08 -8.92
CA VAL A 55 -10.64 -8.29 -10.12
C VAL A 55 -12.03 -8.79 -9.77
N THR A 56 -13.04 -8.13 -10.33
CA THR A 56 -14.44 -8.51 -10.20
C THR A 56 -14.88 -9.25 -11.46
N VAL A 57 -15.49 -10.42 -11.27
CA VAL A 57 -16.03 -11.29 -12.32
C VAL A 57 -17.47 -11.70 -11.99
N SER A 58 -18.17 -12.25 -12.97
CA SER A 58 -19.50 -12.84 -12.77
C SER A 58 -19.40 -14.17 -12.00
N ALA A 59 -20.30 -14.39 -11.03
CA ALA A 59 -20.38 -15.62 -10.25
C ALA A 59 -20.62 -16.85 -11.14
N SER A 60 -21.29 -16.68 -12.28
CA SER A 60 -21.52 -17.74 -13.27
C SER A 60 -20.22 -18.24 -13.91
N ASP A 61 -19.16 -17.43 -13.88
CA ASP A 61 -17.87 -17.72 -14.51
C ASP A 61 -16.81 -18.14 -13.48
N THR A 62 -17.18 -18.26 -12.19
CA THR A 62 -16.25 -18.61 -11.09
C THR A 62 -15.49 -19.91 -11.33
N GLU A 63 -16.16 -20.97 -11.79
CA GLU A 63 -15.49 -22.24 -12.08
C GLU A 63 -14.38 -22.10 -13.14
N VAL A 64 -14.62 -21.31 -14.19
CA VAL A 64 -13.61 -21.03 -15.23
C VAL A 64 -12.51 -20.14 -14.66
N VAL A 65 -12.87 -19.15 -13.84
CA VAL A 65 -11.93 -18.22 -13.21
C VAL A 65 -11.03 -18.93 -12.21
N ASP A 66 -11.55 -19.87 -11.43
CA ASP A 66 -10.79 -20.71 -10.50
C ASP A 66 -9.78 -21.60 -11.25
N ASP A 67 -10.20 -22.24 -12.35
CA ASP A 67 -9.29 -23.00 -13.22
C ASP A 67 -8.18 -22.10 -13.82
N LEU A 68 -8.52 -20.86 -14.19
CA LEU A 68 -7.54 -19.87 -14.67
C LEU A 68 -6.62 -19.39 -13.55
N VAL A 69 -7.11 -19.26 -12.32
CA VAL A 69 -6.29 -18.96 -11.14
C VAL A 69 -5.29 -20.08 -10.93
N ASP A 70 -5.74 -21.33 -10.87
CA ASP A 70 -4.86 -22.50 -10.75
C ASP A 70 -3.86 -22.58 -11.92
N GLN A 71 -4.29 -22.25 -13.14
CA GLN A 71 -3.40 -22.18 -14.29
C GLN A 71 -2.34 -21.08 -14.16
N VAL A 72 -2.71 -19.88 -13.69
CA VAL A 72 -1.75 -18.79 -13.45
C VAL A 72 -0.80 -19.16 -12.32
N MET A 73 -1.29 -19.77 -11.25
CA MET A 73 -0.46 -20.24 -10.15
C MET A 73 0.46 -21.40 -10.57
N SER A 74 0.03 -22.26 -11.50
CA SER A 74 0.86 -23.33 -12.07
C SER A 74 1.84 -22.82 -13.13
N THR A 75 1.50 -21.73 -13.84
CA THR A 75 2.35 -21.08 -14.86
C THR A 75 3.32 -20.09 -14.24
N ALA A 76 2.99 -19.56 -13.06
CA ALA A 76 3.94 -19.08 -12.06
C ALA A 76 4.73 -20.30 -11.60
N ARG A 77 5.58 -20.78 -12.51
CA ARG A 77 6.58 -21.81 -12.26
C ARG A 77 7.26 -21.43 -10.97
N SER A 78 7.35 -22.35 -10.01
CA SER A 78 8.29 -22.20 -8.89
C SER A 78 9.58 -21.67 -9.49
N ALA A 79 9.94 -20.44 -9.10
CA ALA A 79 11.11 -19.81 -9.69
C ALA A 79 12.34 -20.70 -9.44
N ILE A 80 12.34 -21.36 -8.28
CA ILE A 80 13.33 -22.32 -7.82
C ILE A 80 13.02 -23.74 -8.32
N ASP A 81 14.07 -24.53 -8.50
CA ASP A 81 13.95 -25.92 -8.96
C ASP A 81 13.66 -26.82 -7.75
N PRO A 82 12.50 -27.50 -7.68
CA PRO A 82 12.14 -28.33 -6.54
C PRO A 82 12.99 -29.60 -6.40
N GLU A 83 13.77 -29.97 -7.42
CA GLU A 83 14.69 -31.11 -7.37
C GLU A 83 16.07 -30.73 -6.79
N LEU A 84 16.36 -29.42 -6.64
CA LEU A 84 17.59 -28.91 -6.05
C LEU A 84 17.44 -28.64 -4.54
N PRO A 85 18.53 -28.78 -3.76
CA PRO A 85 18.55 -28.28 -2.39
C PRO A 85 18.32 -26.77 -2.37
N THR A 86 17.59 -26.30 -1.36
CA THR A 86 17.22 -24.89 -1.20
C THR A 86 17.75 -24.33 0.12
N ILE A 87 17.95 -23.01 0.14
CA ILE A 87 18.34 -22.24 1.33
C ILE A 87 17.23 -21.22 1.61
N ILE A 88 16.94 -21.01 2.90
CA ILE A 88 15.96 -20.04 3.38
C ILE A 88 16.73 -18.88 4.01
N TYR A 89 16.40 -17.67 3.57
CA TYR A 89 16.88 -16.42 4.14
C TYR A 89 15.76 -15.79 4.97
N GLU A 90 15.96 -15.73 6.29
CA GLU A 90 14.99 -15.18 7.24
C GLU A 90 14.79 -13.68 7.00
N MET A 91 13.59 -13.27 6.55
CA MET A 91 13.28 -11.87 6.18
C MET A 91 12.36 -11.19 7.20
N ALA A 92 11.77 -11.93 8.13
CA ALA A 92 10.76 -11.41 9.06
C ALA A 92 11.24 -10.21 9.90
N ASP A 93 12.54 -10.14 10.20
CA ASP A 93 13.16 -9.05 10.97
C ASP A 93 13.65 -7.87 10.10
N TRP A 94 13.52 -7.96 8.78
CA TRP A 94 13.98 -6.93 7.86
C TRP A 94 12.87 -5.91 7.58
N PRO A 95 13.18 -4.61 7.43
CA PRO A 95 12.20 -3.62 6.99
C PRO A 95 11.64 -3.92 5.61
N ASP A 96 10.36 -3.65 5.35
CA ASP A 96 9.72 -3.89 4.05
C ASP A 96 10.46 -3.25 2.87
N ALA A 97 11.02 -2.05 3.08
CA ALA A 97 11.80 -1.36 2.04
C ALA A 97 13.04 -2.16 1.64
N LEU A 98 13.73 -2.76 2.63
CA LEU A 98 14.91 -3.58 2.42
C LEU A 98 14.55 -4.95 1.83
N GLN A 99 13.45 -5.56 2.28
CA GLN A 99 12.91 -6.79 1.69
C GLN A 99 12.60 -6.62 0.19
N ASN A 100 11.96 -5.49 -0.18
CA ASN A 100 11.67 -5.17 -1.57
C ASN A 100 12.94 -4.88 -2.38
N GLU A 101 13.91 -4.16 -1.81
CA GLU A 101 15.19 -3.89 -2.46
C GLU A 101 15.99 -5.17 -2.70
N PHE A 102 16.01 -6.08 -1.72
CA PHE A 102 16.65 -7.39 -1.85
C PHE A 102 16.01 -8.22 -2.98
N ALA A 103 14.68 -8.34 -2.99
CA ALA A 103 13.95 -9.04 -4.05
C ALA A 103 14.19 -8.44 -5.45
N ALA A 104 14.27 -7.10 -5.55
CA ALA A 104 14.62 -6.42 -6.79
C ALA A 104 16.05 -6.75 -7.24
N GLN A 105 17.01 -6.79 -6.31
CA GLN A 105 18.40 -7.08 -6.61
C GLN A 105 18.63 -8.55 -7.00
N LEU A 106 17.90 -9.50 -6.40
CA LEU A 106 17.86 -10.90 -6.85
C LEU A 106 17.36 -11.02 -8.29
N THR A 107 16.30 -10.28 -8.62
CA THR A 107 15.76 -10.23 -10.00
C THR A 107 16.79 -9.68 -10.99
N ILE A 108 17.49 -8.61 -10.63
CA ILE A 108 18.55 -8.01 -11.47
C ILE A 108 19.72 -8.98 -11.68
N SER A 109 20.02 -9.77 -10.66
CA SER A 109 21.11 -10.76 -10.65
C SER A 109 20.69 -12.10 -11.27
N GLU A 110 19.48 -12.18 -11.84
CA GLU A 110 18.89 -13.38 -12.45
C GLU A 110 18.83 -14.59 -11.50
N VAL A 111 18.74 -14.34 -10.19
CA VAL A 111 18.60 -15.38 -9.17
C VAL A 111 17.13 -15.77 -9.03
N ALA A 112 16.86 -17.06 -9.15
CA ALA A 112 15.55 -17.63 -8.89
C ALA A 112 15.23 -17.61 -7.39
N TYR A 113 14.10 -17.02 -7.00
CA TYR A 113 13.67 -16.95 -5.61
C TYR A 113 12.14 -17.06 -5.45
N GLU A 114 11.69 -17.55 -4.30
CA GLU A 114 10.27 -17.62 -3.91
C GLU A 114 10.05 -17.12 -2.48
N TRP A 115 8.89 -16.54 -2.21
CA TRP A 115 8.46 -16.22 -0.85
C TRP A 115 7.77 -17.43 -0.22
N ASN A 116 8.19 -17.84 0.98
CA ASN A 116 7.51 -18.89 1.72
C ASN A 116 6.28 -18.34 2.48
N VAL A 117 5.58 -19.23 3.20
CA VAL A 117 4.39 -18.88 4.01
C VAL A 117 4.72 -18.01 5.23
N ASP A 118 5.94 -18.07 5.72
CA ASP A 118 6.44 -17.29 6.86
C ASP A 118 6.95 -15.90 6.45
N GLY A 119 6.97 -15.61 5.14
CA GLY A 119 7.45 -14.34 4.59
C GLY A 119 8.96 -14.29 4.38
N ASP A 120 9.64 -15.44 4.31
CA ASP A 120 11.06 -15.56 4.02
C ASP A 120 11.33 -15.83 2.54
N ILE A 121 12.55 -15.53 2.10
CA ILE A 121 13.00 -15.81 0.74
C ILE A 121 13.68 -17.18 0.67
N VAL A 122 13.22 -18.01 -0.26
CA VAL A 122 13.80 -19.32 -0.57
C VAL A 122 14.49 -19.25 -1.93
N VAL A 123 15.72 -19.74 -2.00
CA VAL A 123 16.54 -19.80 -3.23
C VAL A 123 17.14 -21.21 -3.40
N ASN A 124 17.63 -21.53 -4.59
CA ASN A 124 18.43 -22.76 -4.76
C ASN A 124 19.80 -22.59 -4.09
N GLU A 125 20.30 -23.65 -3.45
CA GLU A 125 21.66 -23.67 -2.85
C GLU A 125 22.75 -23.35 -3.89
N ALA A 126 22.53 -23.69 -5.16
CA ALA A 126 23.46 -23.37 -6.25
C ALA A 126 23.66 -21.86 -6.48
N ASP A 127 22.72 -21.02 -6.04
CA ASP A 127 22.74 -19.57 -6.19
C ASP A 127 23.24 -18.86 -4.92
N GLU A 128 23.62 -19.59 -3.87
CA GLU A 128 24.04 -19.06 -2.55
C GLU A 128 25.11 -17.97 -2.68
N ASP A 129 26.20 -18.24 -3.41
CA ASP A 129 27.30 -17.28 -3.59
C ASP A 129 26.80 -15.96 -4.18
N THR A 130 25.87 -16.00 -5.15
CA THR A 130 25.31 -14.79 -5.77
C THR A 130 24.41 -14.05 -4.80
N VAL A 131 23.64 -14.77 -3.98
CA VAL A 131 22.77 -14.17 -2.97
C VAL A 131 23.56 -13.48 -1.87
N GLU A 132 24.65 -14.09 -1.41
CA GLU A 132 25.59 -13.47 -0.46
C GLU A 132 26.20 -12.18 -1.04
N GLU A 133 26.61 -12.19 -2.31
CA GLU A 133 27.09 -10.97 -2.99
C GLU A 133 26.01 -9.87 -3.04
N VAL A 134 24.75 -10.23 -3.27
CA VAL A 134 23.63 -9.30 -3.25
C VAL A 134 23.42 -8.72 -1.85
N ILE A 135 23.46 -9.56 -0.81
CA ILE A 135 23.31 -9.13 0.59
C ILE A 135 24.44 -8.17 0.98
N ASP A 136 25.68 -8.45 0.58
CA ASP A 136 26.84 -7.59 0.84
C ASP A 136 26.73 -6.21 0.16
N MET A 137 25.96 -6.10 -0.94
CA MET A 137 25.69 -4.82 -1.60
C MET A 137 24.59 -4.01 -0.91
N LEU A 138 23.72 -4.67 -0.14
CA LEU A 138 22.65 -4.00 0.58
C LEU A 138 23.20 -3.21 1.77
N PRO A 139 22.55 -2.09 2.11
CA PRO A 139 22.81 -1.44 3.39
C PRO A 139 22.54 -2.41 4.56
N PRO A 140 23.33 -2.32 5.65
CA PRO A 140 23.10 -3.16 6.83
C PRO A 140 21.67 -3.03 7.33
N VAL A 141 21.08 -4.12 7.83
CA VAL A 141 19.72 -4.11 8.40
C VAL A 141 19.56 -3.04 9.49
N ASP A 142 20.57 -2.86 10.34
CA ASP A 142 20.61 -1.83 11.38
C ASP A 142 20.75 -0.39 10.83
N SER A 143 21.07 -0.21 9.54
CA SER A 143 21.10 1.12 8.91
C SER A 143 19.71 1.64 8.58
N PHE A 144 18.70 0.78 8.60
CA PHE A 144 17.29 1.13 8.54
C PHE A 144 16.67 1.27 9.92
N ASP A 145 17.49 1.54 10.96
CA ASP A 145 17.03 1.95 12.27
C ASP A 145 15.81 2.87 12.06
N SER A 146 14.64 2.40 12.51
CA SER A 146 13.42 3.18 12.52
C SER A 146 13.80 4.54 13.09
N VAL A 147 13.50 5.62 12.38
CA VAL A 147 13.75 7.01 12.79
C VAL A 147 13.78 7.06 14.31
N ASP A 148 14.98 7.30 14.88
CA ASP A 148 15.30 7.08 16.29
C ASP A 148 14.07 7.42 17.13
N GLY A 149 13.58 6.51 17.99
CA GLY A 149 12.37 6.77 18.77
C GLY A 149 12.42 8.13 19.50
N LEU A 150 13.62 8.66 19.74
CA LEU A 150 13.90 10.01 20.20
C LEU A 150 13.64 11.13 19.16
N GLU A 151 13.99 10.93 17.89
CA GLU A 151 13.69 11.83 16.78
C GLU A 151 12.20 11.87 16.48
N ALA A 152 11.52 10.71 16.43
CA ALA A 152 10.07 10.65 16.32
C ALA A 152 9.37 11.36 17.50
N GLN A 153 9.86 11.15 18.73
CA GLN A 153 9.36 11.87 19.90
C GLN A 153 9.57 13.39 19.80
N GLY A 154 10.72 13.82 19.27
CA GLY A 154 11.01 15.24 19.01
C GLY A 154 10.01 15.86 18.03
N ILE A 155 9.75 15.16 16.92
CA ILE A 155 8.80 15.58 15.88
C ILE A 155 7.37 15.62 16.43
N LEU A 156 6.94 14.59 17.16
CA LEU A 156 5.61 14.57 17.80
C LEU A 156 5.44 15.69 18.82
N ASN A 157 6.50 16.02 19.58
CA ASN A 157 6.46 17.16 20.50
C ASN A 157 6.36 18.50 19.76
N GLU A 158 7.06 18.67 18.63
CA GLU A 158 6.90 19.85 17.77
C GLU A 158 5.50 19.97 17.18
N VAL A 159 4.88 18.86 16.75
CA VAL A 159 3.47 18.84 16.33
C VAL A 159 2.56 19.26 17.48
N PHE A 160 2.74 18.68 18.67
CA PHE A 160 1.94 19.02 19.85
C PHE A 160 2.00 20.51 20.17
N MET A 161 3.22 21.08 20.26
CA MET A 161 3.43 22.49 20.57
C MET A 161 2.86 23.41 19.49
N THR A 162 3.04 23.05 18.22
CA THR A 162 2.57 23.87 17.09
C THR A 162 1.04 23.82 16.98
N CYS A 163 0.42 22.65 17.16
CA CYS A 163 -1.04 22.50 17.21
C CYS A 163 -1.65 23.18 18.45
N ASP A 164 -1.01 23.14 19.63
CA ASP A 164 -1.47 23.88 20.81
C ASP A 164 -1.45 25.40 20.58
N ARG A 165 -0.40 25.87 19.89
CA ARG A 165 -0.29 27.26 19.46
C ARG A 165 -1.38 27.66 18.47
N LEU A 166 -1.63 26.85 17.44
CA LEU A 166 -2.69 27.10 16.45
C LEU A 166 -4.10 27.01 17.06
N ALA A 167 -4.31 26.12 18.03
CA ALA A 167 -5.56 26.06 18.79
C ALA A 167 -5.82 27.36 19.57
N SER A 168 -4.76 28.01 20.05
CA SER A 168 -4.83 29.28 20.77
C SER A 168 -4.84 30.50 19.83
N LYS A 169 -4.16 30.41 18.69
CA LYS A 169 -3.94 31.48 17.71
C LYS A 169 -4.06 30.93 16.28
N PRO A 170 -5.28 30.75 15.76
CA PRO A 170 -5.50 30.13 14.45
C PRO A 170 -4.95 30.95 13.27
N ALA A 171 -4.85 32.28 13.40
CA ALA A 171 -4.27 33.16 12.39
C ALA A 171 -2.73 33.23 12.42
N ASP A 172 -2.05 32.37 13.19
CA ASP A 172 -0.58 32.36 13.30
C ASP A 172 0.06 31.66 12.09
N GLY A 173 0.34 32.44 11.04
CA GLY A 173 0.92 31.94 9.79
C GLY A 173 2.29 31.26 9.97
N SER A 174 3.11 31.71 10.92
CA SER A 174 4.40 31.09 11.20
C SER A 174 4.25 29.72 11.86
N ALA A 175 3.28 29.57 12.77
CA ALA A 175 2.94 28.25 13.32
C ALA A 175 2.40 27.32 12.23
N MET A 176 1.61 27.85 11.29
CA MET A 176 1.07 27.05 10.18
C MET A 176 2.18 26.57 9.23
N GLU A 177 3.15 27.42 8.89
CA GLU A 177 4.31 27.07 8.06
C GLU A 177 5.22 26.03 8.73
N ARG A 178 5.44 26.19 10.05
CA ARG A 178 6.18 25.21 10.85
C ARG A 178 5.50 23.85 10.85
N LEU A 179 4.18 23.81 11.06
CA LEU A 179 3.43 22.54 11.03
C LEU A 179 3.49 21.85 9.66
N ARG A 180 3.50 22.62 8.55
CA ARG A 180 3.67 22.06 7.20
C ARG A 180 5.05 21.46 6.98
N SER A 181 6.08 22.07 7.55
CA SER A 181 7.45 21.52 7.48
C SER A 181 7.52 20.20 8.24
N THR A 182 6.98 20.18 9.46
CA THR A 182 6.89 18.96 10.29
C THR A 182 6.03 17.86 9.65
N LEU A 183 4.97 18.22 8.92
CA LEU A 183 4.16 17.26 8.17
C LEU A 183 4.96 16.58 7.06
N ALA A 184 5.79 17.32 6.32
CA ALA A 184 6.62 16.73 5.27
C ALA A 184 7.62 15.72 5.85
N GLU A 185 8.16 16.01 7.03
CA GLU A 185 9.01 15.07 7.77
C GLU A 185 8.21 13.82 8.15
N LEU A 186 7.03 13.97 8.78
CA LEU A 186 6.15 12.86 9.14
C LEU A 186 5.73 11.98 7.94
N GLU A 187 5.45 12.57 6.78
CA GLU A 187 5.04 11.83 5.58
C GLU A 187 6.18 11.02 4.96
N SER A 188 7.43 11.41 5.22
CA SER A 188 8.61 10.67 4.78
C SER A 188 9.04 9.57 5.75
N MET A 189 8.43 9.51 6.93
CA MET A 189 8.77 8.56 7.99
C MET A 189 7.87 7.33 7.97
N SER A 190 8.49 6.16 8.13
CA SER A 190 7.82 4.93 8.54
C SER A 190 7.29 5.04 9.99
N PRO A 191 6.30 4.23 10.39
CA PRO A 191 5.78 4.23 11.75
C PRO A 191 6.90 4.01 12.78
N PRO A 192 6.99 4.83 13.85
CA PRO A 192 7.97 4.62 14.90
C PRO A 192 7.58 3.44 15.80
N PHE A 193 8.57 2.88 16.52
CA PHE A 193 8.36 1.75 17.41
C PHE A 193 7.21 2.00 18.41
N GLY A 194 6.27 1.05 18.49
CA GLY A 194 5.08 1.16 19.34
C GLY A 194 3.86 1.79 18.65
N PHE A 195 3.98 2.22 17.39
CA PHE A 195 2.85 2.55 16.52
C PHE A 195 2.61 1.43 15.50
N ASP A 196 1.33 1.12 15.29
CA ASP A 196 0.87 0.29 14.18
C ASP A 196 0.61 1.17 12.94
N ASP A 197 0.70 0.63 11.72
CA ASP A 197 0.60 1.40 10.46
C ASP A 197 -0.66 2.26 10.38
N ARG A 198 -1.79 1.69 10.80
CA ARG A 198 -3.09 2.37 10.77
C ARG A 198 -3.12 3.55 11.74
N GLU A 199 -2.50 3.40 12.90
CA GLU A 199 -2.46 4.43 13.93
C GLU A 199 -1.57 5.60 13.49
N TRP A 200 -0.40 5.29 12.91
CA TRP A 200 0.50 6.26 12.32
C TRP A 200 -0.14 7.03 11.17
N ALA A 201 -0.72 6.32 10.19
CA ALA A 201 -1.40 6.94 9.06
C ALA A 201 -2.56 7.86 9.50
N THR A 202 -3.29 7.47 10.56
CA THR A 202 -4.37 8.29 11.12
C THR A 202 -3.84 9.57 11.78
N LEU A 203 -2.70 9.49 12.46
CA LEU A 203 -2.04 10.65 13.07
C LEU A 203 -1.57 11.62 11.98
N VAL A 204 -0.83 11.13 10.98
CA VAL A 204 -0.32 11.95 9.86
C VAL A 204 -1.46 12.62 9.09
N ALA A 205 -2.54 11.87 8.77
CA ALA A 205 -3.72 12.44 8.13
C ALA A 205 -4.34 13.58 8.95
N SER A 206 -4.41 13.45 10.28
CA SER A 206 -4.96 14.52 11.12
C SER A 206 -4.09 15.78 11.20
N VAL A 207 -2.77 15.66 11.00
CA VAL A 207 -1.88 16.82 10.85
C VAL A 207 -2.05 17.46 9.48
N ARG A 208 -2.20 16.64 8.43
CA ARG A 208 -2.48 17.08 7.05
C ARG A 208 -3.77 17.89 6.96
N ASP A 209 -4.84 17.43 7.59
CA ASP A 209 -6.15 18.12 7.61
C ASP A 209 -6.06 19.52 8.22
N VAL A 210 -5.16 19.73 9.18
CA VAL A 210 -4.89 21.07 9.76
C VAL A 210 -4.11 21.94 8.77
N CYS A 211 -3.20 21.35 8.00
CA CYS A 211 -2.31 22.06 7.07
C CYS A 211 -2.93 22.44 5.73
N ALA A 212 -3.79 21.57 5.21
CA ALA A 212 -4.40 21.69 3.89
C ALA A 212 -5.83 21.14 3.95
N PRO A 213 -6.75 21.81 4.67
CA PRO A 213 -8.13 21.37 4.75
C PRO A 213 -8.79 21.43 3.36
N GLU A 214 -9.64 20.45 3.04
CA GLU A 214 -10.37 20.40 1.76
C GLU A 214 -11.25 21.65 1.52
N VAL A 215 -11.65 22.32 2.60
CA VAL A 215 -12.45 23.55 2.58
C VAL A 215 -11.76 24.58 3.46
N GLU A 216 -11.76 25.85 3.05
CA GLU A 216 -11.27 26.95 3.90
C GLU A 216 -11.96 26.91 5.27
N LEU A 217 -11.18 26.61 6.31
CA LEU A 217 -11.67 26.55 7.66
C LEU A 217 -11.72 27.96 8.25
N SER A 218 -12.84 28.29 8.87
CA SER A 218 -12.88 29.44 9.78
C SER A 218 -11.85 29.25 10.91
N ASP A 219 -11.34 30.33 11.48
CA ASP A 219 -10.45 30.33 12.65
C ASP A 219 -10.95 29.40 13.78
N LYS A 220 -12.26 29.35 13.99
CA LYS A 220 -12.90 28.49 15.01
C LYS A 220 -12.79 27.01 14.65
N SER A 221 -12.96 26.66 13.37
CA SER A 221 -12.85 25.28 12.89
C SER A 221 -11.39 24.83 12.85
N LEU A 222 -10.47 25.71 12.44
CA LEU A 222 -9.03 25.45 12.47
C LEU A 222 -8.55 25.22 13.90
N ALA A 223 -8.95 26.08 14.84
CA ALA A 223 -8.60 25.90 16.26
C ALA A 223 -9.14 24.58 16.83
N LYS A 224 -10.34 24.16 16.40
CA LYS A 224 -10.92 22.87 16.80
C LYS A 224 -10.14 21.69 16.22
N ALA A 225 -9.75 21.74 14.95
CA ALA A 225 -8.96 20.71 14.29
C ALA A 225 -7.57 20.60 14.93
N ALA A 226 -6.87 21.73 15.09
CA ALA A 226 -5.57 21.78 15.76
C ALA A 226 -5.64 21.22 17.19
N LYS A 227 -6.69 21.55 17.95
CA LYS A 227 -6.89 20.98 19.29
C LYS A 227 -7.11 19.47 19.26
N ALA A 228 -7.90 18.95 18.32
CA ALA A 228 -8.14 17.52 18.20
C ALA A 228 -6.84 16.76 17.86
N THR A 229 -6.05 17.28 16.92
CA THR A 229 -4.73 16.72 16.56
C THR A 229 -3.77 16.78 17.75
N ARG A 230 -3.71 17.91 18.46
CA ARG A 230 -2.92 18.06 19.70
C ARG A 230 -3.32 17.04 20.77
N ASP A 231 -4.61 16.85 21.02
CA ASP A 231 -5.10 15.89 22.02
C ASP A 231 -4.77 14.44 21.63
N ARG A 232 -4.74 14.12 20.33
CA ARG A 232 -4.30 12.80 19.82
C ARG A 232 -2.80 12.58 20.03
N VAL A 233 -1.98 13.55 19.65
CA VAL A 233 -0.50 13.44 19.79
C VAL A 233 -0.09 13.40 21.26
N ARG A 234 -0.87 14.00 22.17
CA ARG A 234 -0.61 14.02 23.62
C ARG A 234 -0.38 12.64 24.25
N ALA A 235 -0.94 11.58 23.70
CA ALA A 235 -0.74 10.24 24.25
C ALA A 235 0.71 9.72 24.08
N TYR A 236 1.50 10.41 23.24
CA TYR A 236 2.82 9.95 22.77
C TYR A 236 3.96 10.94 23.08
N VAL A 237 3.67 12.02 23.83
CA VAL A 237 4.64 13.06 24.24
C VAL A 237 4.70 13.25 25.74
#